data_AF-A0A972C520-F1
#
_entry.id   AF-A0A972C520-F1
#
_cell.length_a   1.000
_cell.length_b   1.000
_cell.length_c   1.000
_cell.angle_alpha   90.00
_cell.angle_beta   90.00
_cell.angle_gamma   90.00
#
_symmetry.space_group_name_H-M   'P 1'
#
loop_
_entity.id
_entity.type
_entity.pdbx_description
1 polymer ?
#
loop_
_entity_poly.entity_id
_entity_poly.type
_entity_poly.pdbx_seq_one_letter_code
_entity_poly.pdbx_strand_id
1 'polypeptide(L)' 'MFSPANEAHFTLDLPGLEHDFRVLSFRAHEAISQCYRIELQLVSDQPDLDLEALLQRNAWLGI' A
#
# COMPACT_ATOMS: atom_id res chain seq x y z
N MET A 1 -9.90 18.52 -13.51
CA MET A 1 -8.43 18.60 -13.48
C MET A 1 -7.93 17.17 -13.64
N PHE A 2 -7.24 16.86 -14.74
CA PHE A 2 -6.83 15.49 -15.07
C PHE A 2 -5.54 15.17 -14.32
N SER A 3 -5.56 14.13 -13.48
CA SER A 3 -4.32 13.53 -13.00
C SER A 3 -3.57 12.92 -14.19
N PRO A 4 -2.25 13.15 -14.32
CA PRO A 4 -1.47 12.53 -15.37
C PRO A 4 -1.55 11.00 -15.24
N ALA A 5 -1.55 10.30 -16.39
CA ALA A 5 -1.74 8.84 -16.44
C ALA A 5 -0.70 7.99 -15.66
N ASN A 6 0.33 8.64 -15.10
CA ASN A 6 1.43 8.03 -14.35
C ASN A 6 1.47 8.50 -12.88
N GLU A 7 0.42 9.17 -12.39
CA GLU A 7 0.27 9.42 -10.96
C GLU A 7 -0.16 8.13 -10.27
N ALA A 8 0.41 7.84 -9.09
CA ALA A 8 -0.03 6.70 -8.30
C ALA A 8 -1.47 6.98 -7.85
N HIS A 9 -2.43 6.35 -8.51
CA HIS A 9 -3.86 6.51 -8.22
C HIS A 9 -4.25 5.87 -6.88
N PHE A 10 -3.29 5.24 -6.20
CA PHE A 10 -3.51 4.60 -4.91
C PHE A 10 -2.40 5.02 -3.96
N THR A 11 -2.80 5.39 -2.75
CA THR A 11 -1.90 5.77 -1.67
C THR A 11 -1.97 4.73 -0.57
N LEU A 12 -0.83 4.40 0.02
CA LEU A 12 -0.75 3.58 1.22
C LEU A 12 -0.51 4.51 2.40
N ASP A 13 -1.37 4.48 3.40
CA ASP A 13 -1.18 5.19 4.67
C ASP A 13 -0.83 4.19 5.78
N LEU A 14 0.31 4.43 6.43
CA LEU A 14 0.80 3.65 7.56
C LEU A 14 1.02 4.59 8.77
N PRO A 15 0.02 4.74 9.66
CA PRO A 15 0.12 5.66 10.77
C PRO A 15 1.32 5.39 11.68
N GLY A 16 2.04 6.47 12.00
CA GLY A 16 3.22 6.40 12.85
C GLY A 16 4.44 5.78 12.17
N LEU A 17 4.47 5.74 10.83
CA LEU A 17 5.64 5.38 10.05
C LEU A 17 5.82 6.38 8.89
N GLU A 18 6.99 7.00 8.82
CA GLU A 18 7.38 7.79 7.65
C GLU A 18 7.90 6.85 6.56
N HIS A 19 7.34 6.94 5.35
CA HIS A 19 7.70 6.07 4.23
C HIS A 19 7.52 6.76 2.87
N ASP A 20 8.29 6.33 1.88
CA ASP A 20 8.17 6.77 0.47
C ASP A 20 7.47 5.71 -0.41
N PHE A 21 6.71 4.79 0.18
CA PHE A 21 6.05 3.74 -0.60
C PHE A 21 5.12 4.30 -1.66
N ARG A 22 5.33 3.84 -2.90
CA ARG A 22 4.43 4.06 -4.03
C ARG A 22 3.78 2.75 -4.42
N VAL A 23 2.46 2.76 -4.58
CA VAL A 23 1.68 1.58 -4.98
C VAL A 23 1.86 1.37 -6.48
N LEU A 24 2.50 0.26 -6.86
CA LEU A 24 2.68 -0.13 -8.26
C LEU A 24 1.48 -0.93 -8.77
N SER A 25 0.98 -1.86 -7.95
CA SER A 25 -0.23 -2.63 -8.24
C SER A 25 -0.87 -3.14 -6.96
N PHE A 26 -2.15 -3.47 -7.03
CA PHE A 26 -2.86 -4.15 -5.97
C PHE A 26 -3.75 -5.27 -6.50
N ARG A 27 -4.01 -6.27 -5.66
CA ARG A 27 -4.98 -7.33 -5.91
C ARG A 27 -5.75 -7.61 -4.63
N ALA A 28 -7.08 -7.54 -4.71
CA ALA A 28 -7.97 -7.91 -3.62
C ALA A 28 -8.59 -9.28 -3.87
N HIS A 29 -8.69 -10.09 -2.83
CA HIS A 29 -9.46 -11.32 -2.80
C HIS A 29 -10.50 -11.23 -1.70
N GLU A 30 -11.77 -11.33 -2.08
CA GLU A 30 -12.92 -11.18 -1.21
C GLU A 30 -13.94 -12.27 -1.49
N ALA A 31 -14.52 -12.83 -0.43
CA ALA A 31 -15.57 -13.83 -0.52
C ALA A 31 -16.56 -13.65 0.63
N ILE A 32 -17.82 -14.00 0.39
CA ILE A 32 -18.88 -13.89 1.40
C ILE A 32 -18.51 -14.76 2.61
N SER A 33 -18.61 -14.17 3.80
CA SER A 33 -18.30 -14.82 5.09
C SER A 33 -16.84 -15.29 5.25
N GLN A 34 -15.91 -14.71 4.49
CA GLN A 34 -14.47 -14.93 4.66
C GLN A 34 -13.75 -13.60 4.88
N CYS A 35 -12.58 -13.66 5.52
CA CYS A 35 -11.70 -12.49 5.61
C CYS A 35 -11.20 -12.10 4.22
N TYR A 36 -11.19 -10.80 3.94
CA TYR A 36 -10.57 -10.27 2.74
C TYR A 36 -9.05 -10.34 2.85
N ARG A 37 -8.38 -10.36 1.69
CA ARG A 37 -6.92 -10.21 1.59
C ARG A 37 -6.60 -9.22 0.49
N ILE A 38 -5.70 -8.28 0.77
CA ILE A 38 -5.18 -7.35 -0.22
C ILE A 38 -3.68 -7.61 -0.35
N GLU A 39 -3.24 -7.88 -1.57
CA GLU A 39 -1.84 -7.99 -1.94
C GLU A 39 -1.42 -6.69 -2.62
N LEU A 40 -0.39 -6.03 -2.09
CA LEU A 40 0.16 -4.78 -2.61
C LEU A 40 1.56 -5.02 -3.15
N GLN A 41 1.84 -4.48 -4.33
CA GLN A 41 3.20 -4.31 -4.83
C GLN A 41 3.60 -2.85 -4.61
N LEU A 42 4.63 -2.66 -3.79
CA LEU A 42 5.13 -1.35 -3.41
C LEU A 42 6.54 -1.16 -3.96
N VAL A 43 6.88 0.07 -4.32
CA VAL A 43 8.25 0.49 -4.63
C VAL A 43 8.66 1.60 -3.66
N SER A 44 9.92 1.59 -3.23
CA SER A 44 10.51 2.59 -2.34
C SER A 44 11.91 2.93 -2.84
N ASP A 45 12.34 4.17 -2.65
CA ASP A 45 13.72 4.59 -2.91
C ASP A 45 14.67 4.19 -1.76
N GLN A 46 14.12 3.85 -0.58
CA GLN A 46 14.90 3.43 0.58
C GLN A 46 15.37 1.97 0.43
N PRO A 47 16.69 1.71 0.37
CA PRO A 47 17.20 0.35 0.21
C PRO A 47 17.20 -0.46 1.52
N ASP A 48 17.27 0.21 2.67
CA ASP A 48 17.36 -0.41 4.00
C ASP A 48 16.02 -0.27 4.73
N LEU A 49 15.02 -1.00 4.24
CA LEU A 49 13.67 -0.96 4.79
C LEU A 49 13.53 -1.96 5.95
N ASP A 50 13.11 -1.47 7.11
CA ASP A 50 12.80 -2.32 8.27
C ASP A 50 11.44 -3.02 8.09
N LEU A 51 11.47 -4.23 7.53
CA LEU A 51 10.26 -5.02 7.24
C LEU A 51 9.53 -5.45 8.51
N GLU A 52 10.24 -5.66 9.61
CA GLU A 52 9.64 -6.09 10.88
C GLU A 52 8.76 -5.00 11.47
N ALA A 53 9.17 -3.73 11.36
CA ALA A 53 8.35 -2.60 11.77
C ALA A 53 7.03 -2.49 10.99
N LEU A 54 6.91 -3.08 9.80
CA LEU A 54 5.68 -3.05 9.00
C LEU A 54 4.65 -4.09 9.46
N LEU A 55 5.08 -5.14 10.15
CA LEU A 55 4.20 -6.24 10.54
C LEU A 55 3.22 -5.82 11.65
N GLN A 56 2.02 -6.41 11.61
CA GLN A 56 0.97 -6.20 12.61
C GLN A 56 0.57 -4.74 12.81
N ARG A 57 0.77 -3.91 11.78
CA ARG A 57 0.30 -2.51 11.76
C ARG A 57 -0.99 -2.38 10.98
N ASN A 58 -1.76 -1.37 11.36
CA ASN A 58 -2.89 -0.93 10.56
C ASN A 58 -2.36 -0.21 9.32
N ALA A 59 -3.00 -0.46 8.19
CA ALA A 59 -2.66 0.10 6.91
C ALA A 59 -3.95 0.45 6.16
N TRP A 60 -3.95 1.57 5.45
CA TRP A 60 -5.08 2.01 4.65
C TRP A 60 -4.66 2.21 3.20
N LEU A 61 -5.43 1.63 2.29
CA LEU A 61 -5.29 1.87 0.85
C LEU A 61 -6.32 2.92 0.42
N GLY A 62 -5.85 4.11 0.06
CA GLY A 62 -6.65 5.21 -0.45
C GLY A 62 -6.57 5.34 -1.98
N ILE A 63 -7.41 6.22 -2.54
CA ILE A 63 -7.45 6.67 -3.94
C ILE A 63 -7.30 8.19 -4.00
#